data_AF-A0A9D5T3F0-F1
#
_entry.id   AF-A0A9D5T3F0-F1
#
_cell.length_a   1.000
_cell.length_b   1.000
_cell.length_c   1.000
_cell.angle_alpha   90.00
_cell.angle_beta   90.00
_cell.angle_gamma   90.00
#
_symmetry.space_group_name_H-M   'P 1'
#
loop_
_entity.id
_entity.type
_entity.pdbx_description
1 polymer ?
#
loop_
_entity_poly.entity_id
_entity_poly.type
_entity_poly.pdbx_seq_one_letter_code
_entity_poly.pdbx_strand_id
1 'polypeptide(L)'
;MKAIFMKILTALSAFLMLFLSPGGQIRQPAASKKCPAFYGEAAVANPLEDEGNLPIPQHPFLAPEGTNGMHGNGYNTDTYDYTGPLGINPVVKSRSMNVFGGLVATLMFDSQGRIMCISGNVVGFRLLLIDADTLEILAETRLPQRPSTVEAIKTFNFSAISSDTSGGAYCHLLKGDRPIIGNSDNIIQIYYIDESSGKPEWKIEKEYDVDSYLPEGSHLTDAMPDYEGNIWFLTRPGEVGYIDAETEKVHVLNIKDLTGLKDENEEIQNTFAICEDGIYIVSDRAMYRFEIGEDKLPTYTWRTPYDRGTTLKPGAINQGSGTTPTLLDVPVYDKEGEGAKQVGVRKLCAITDNADKQVNIVVYDRTTGEVVDQYPLFTPGKSVSENSIVAYGRSFIIENNYSESGAGFLENNPTSEPGVTRVDMNYDCTKLELAWHSNEASATVVPKMSTENGILYLYTRVQNDDIPKNAVAWYFTAVDFRTGETLYKVFTGCGKNWNNSYGPITIGPNGHAYVGVFNGLISIEDTPA
;
A
#
# COMPACT_ATOMS: atom_id res chain seq x y z
N MET A 1 -12.65 51.66 -11.79
CA MET A 1 -13.09 50.84 -10.65
C MET A 1 -14.04 49.71 -11.04
N LYS A 2 -15.21 49.96 -11.68
CA LYS A 2 -16.16 48.90 -12.05
C LYS A 2 -15.57 47.77 -12.93
N ALA A 3 -14.72 48.09 -13.90
CA ALA A 3 -14.11 47.08 -14.78
C ALA A 3 -13.06 46.19 -14.08
N ILE A 4 -12.37 46.71 -13.06
CA ILE A 4 -11.39 45.95 -12.27
C ILE A 4 -12.12 45.03 -11.28
N PHE A 5 -13.18 45.56 -10.63
CA PHE A 5 -14.03 44.78 -9.74
C PHE A 5 -14.73 43.62 -10.48
N MET A 6 -15.19 43.84 -11.71
CA MET A 6 -15.83 42.80 -12.52
C MET A 6 -14.85 41.72 -12.99
N LYS A 7 -13.58 42.08 -13.27
CA LYS A 7 -12.48 41.14 -13.56
C LYS A 7 -12.07 40.31 -12.35
N ILE A 8 -12.04 40.92 -11.16
CA ILE A 8 -11.78 40.21 -9.90
C ILE A 8 -12.93 39.25 -9.61
N LEU A 9 -14.18 39.66 -9.80
CA LEU A 9 -15.35 38.80 -9.58
C LEU A 9 -15.42 37.64 -10.57
N THR A 10 -15.05 37.85 -11.85
CA THR A 10 -14.96 36.76 -12.84
C THR A 10 -13.77 35.84 -12.56
N ALA A 11 -12.63 36.36 -12.11
CA ALA A 11 -11.50 35.55 -11.69
C ALA A 11 -11.82 34.74 -10.43
N LEU A 12 -12.50 35.32 -9.44
CA LEU A 12 -12.93 34.64 -8.22
C LEU A 12 -14.00 33.59 -8.52
N SER A 13 -14.92 33.87 -9.45
CA SER A 13 -15.97 32.94 -9.86
C SER A 13 -15.41 31.81 -10.73
N ALA A 14 -14.43 32.08 -11.60
CA ALA A 14 -13.67 31.03 -12.30
C ALA A 14 -12.82 30.20 -11.34
N PHE A 15 -12.23 30.82 -10.32
CA PHE A 15 -11.49 30.14 -9.25
C PHE A 15 -12.43 29.28 -8.40
N LEU A 16 -13.63 29.77 -8.02
CA LEU A 16 -14.65 28.98 -7.34
C LEU A 16 -15.22 27.85 -8.22
N MET A 17 -15.39 28.06 -9.53
CA MET A 17 -15.83 27.01 -10.46
C MET A 17 -14.80 25.89 -10.61
N LEU A 18 -13.51 26.15 -10.41
CA LEU A 18 -12.49 25.10 -10.34
C LEU A 18 -12.65 24.20 -9.10
N PHE A 19 -13.29 24.69 -8.02
CA PHE A 19 -13.65 23.89 -6.85
C PHE A 19 -15.02 23.18 -6.98
N LEU A 20 -15.84 23.58 -7.96
CA LEU A 20 -17.20 23.05 -8.20
C LEU A 20 -17.30 22.18 -9.47
N SER A 21 -16.25 22.07 -10.28
CA SER A 21 -16.25 21.19 -11.44
C SER A 21 -16.25 19.74 -10.95
N PRO A 22 -17.26 18.92 -11.29
CA PRO A 22 -17.15 17.48 -11.11
C PRO A 22 -15.90 17.01 -11.88
N GLY A 23 -15.09 16.18 -11.22
CA GLY A 23 -13.84 15.68 -11.79
C GLY A 23 -14.08 15.03 -13.15
N GLY A 24 -13.39 15.52 -14.19
CA GLY A 24 -13.37 14.92 -15.52
C GLY A 24 -12.22 13.92 -15.68
N GLN A 25 -11.95 13.47 -16.91
CA GLN A 25 -10.77 12.63 -17.20
C GLN A 25 -9.46 13.34 -16.84
N ILE A 26 -8.46 12.57 -16.41
CA ILE A 26 -7.12 13.10 -16.13
C ILE A 26 -6.50 13.58 -17.45
N ARG A 27 -5.96 14.81 -17.45
CA ARG A 27 -5.38 15.41 -18.66
C ARG A 27 -4.11 14.66 -19.08
N GLN A 28 -3.95 14.49 -20.39
CA GLN A 28 -2.74 13.91 -20.99
C GLN A 28 -2.04 14.92 -21.92
N PRO A 29 -0.69 14.96 -21.94
CA PRO A 29 0.06 15.77 -22.89
C PRO A 29 -0.08 15.21 -24.31
N ALA A 30 0.11 16.03 -25.34
CA ALA A 30 -0.03 15.59 -26.74
C ALA A 30 0.91 14.44 -27.13
N ALA A 31 2.06 14.30 -26.45
CA ALA A 31 3.01 13.20 -26.66
C ALA A 31 2.41 11.82 -26.36
N SER A 32 1.42 11.73 -25.46
CA SER A 32 0.73 10.48 -25.11
C SER A 32 0.12 9.76 -26.33
N LYS A 33 -0.33 10.51 -27.34
CA LYS A 33 -0.96 9.95 -28.56
C LYS A 33 -0.02 9.09 -29.41
N LYS A 34 1.28 9.13 -29.12
CA LYS A 34 2.31 8.36 -29.83
C LYS A 34 2.84 7.19 -29.01
N CYS A 35 2.47 7.07 -27.73
CA CYS A 35 2.84 5.93 -26.92
C CYS A 35 2.03 4.71 -27.40
N PRO A 36 2.65 3.52 -27.59
CA PRO A 36 1.91 2.31 -27.92
C PRO A 36 0.87 2.02 -26.85
N ALA A 37 -0.38 1.78 -27.26
CA ALA A 37 -1.48 1.53 -26.35
C ALA A 37 -1.32 0.19 -25.61
N PHE A 38 -0.68 -0.78 -26.26
CA PHE A 38 -0.54 -2.14 -25.77
C PHE A 38 0.80 -2.75 -26.22
N TYR A 39 1.40 -3.56 -25.37
CA TYR A 39 2.50 -4.47 -25.72
C TYR A 39 2.14 -5.89 -25.27
N GLY A 40 2.67 -6.90 -25.98
CA GLY A 40 2.41 -8.32 -25.68
C GLY A 40 1.12 -8.82 -26.31
N GLU A 41 0.53 -9.85 -25.69
CA GLU A 41 -0.74 -10.46 -26.09
C GLU A 41 -1.63 -10.64 -24.84
N ALA A 42 -2.93 -10.77 -25.03
CA ALA A 42 -3.84 -11.06 -23.93
C ALA A 42 -3.42 -12.36 -23.22
N ALA A 43 -3.39 -12.32 -21.90
CA ALA A 43 -3.02 -13.45 -21.07
C ALA A 43 -4.13 -14.51 -21.04
N VAL A 44 -3.72 -15.77 -20.87
CA VAL A 44 -4.62 -16.87 -20.55
C VAL A 44 -4.55 -17.08 -19.03
N ALA A 45 -5.70 -17.01 -18.36
CA ALA A 45 -5.76 -17.24 -16.92
C ALA A 45 -5.20 -18.63 -16.56
N ASN A 46 -4.30 -18.66 -15.59
CA ASN A 46 -3.69 -19.88 -15.07
C ASN A 46 -3.70 -19.85 -13.53
N PRO A 47 -4.83 -20.22 -12.90
CA PRO A 47 -5.01 -20.17 -11.46
C PRO A 47 -3.88 -20.86 -10.67
N LEU A 48 -3.66 -20.42 -9.43
CA LEU A 48 -2.56 -20.89 -8.58
C LEU A 48 -2.96 -21.99 -7.57
N GLU A 49 -4.10 -22.64 -7.76
CA GLU A 49 -4.65 -23.66 -6.83
C GLU A 49 -3.65 -24.80 -6.49
N ASP A 50 -2.74 -25.11 -7.40
CA ASP A 50 -1.77 -26.21 -7.26
C ASP A 50 -0.46 -25.82 -6.53
N GLU A 51 -0.27 -24.55 -6.15
CA GLU A 51 0.99 -24.07 -5.54
C GLU A 51 1.11 -24.39 -4.03
N GLY A 52 0.18 -25.19 -3.49
CA GLY A 52 0.24 -25.70 -2.12
C GLY A 52 0.12 -24.62 -1.05
N ASN A 53 -0.63 -23.55 -1.32
CA ASN A 53 -0.84 -22.49 -0.36
C ASN A 53 -1.70 -22.95 0.83
N LEU A 54 -1.39 -22.42 2.01
CA LEU A 54 -2.29 -22.49 3.14
C LEU A 54 -3.24 -21.29 3.09
N PRO A 55 -4.54 -21.49 3.36
CA PRO A 55 -5.47 -20.38 3.37
C PRO A 55 -5.11 -19.40 4.48
N ILE A 56 -5.16 -18.11 4.17
CA ILE A 56 -5.04 -17.06 5.17
C ILE A 56 -6.34 -17.06 5.98
N PRO A 57 -6.28 -17.19 7.31
CA PRO A 57 -7.48 -17.16 8.13
C PRO A 57 -8.18 -15.80 8.04
N GLN A 58 -9.50 -15.82 7.85
CA GLN A 58 -10.29 -14.60 7.79
C GLN A 58 -10.26 -13.88 9.14
N HIS A 59 -9.85 -12.61 9.13
CA HIS A 59 -9.88 -11.80 10.35
C HIS A 59 -11.31 -11.67 10.90
N PRO A 60 -11.54 -11.87 12.21
CA PRO A 60 -12.88 -11.90 12.80
C PRO A 60 -13.59 -10.53 12.81
N PHE A 61 -12.85 -9.43 12.72
CA PHE A 61 -13.39 -8.06 12.75
C PHE A 61 -13.25 -7.28 11.44
N LEU A 62 -12.43 -7.75 10.49
CA LEU A 62 -12.28 -7.07 9.20
C LEU A 62 -13.31 -7.59 8.18
N ALA A 63 -13.59 -6.79 7.17
CA ALA A 63 -14.29 -7.21 5.97
C ALA A 63 -13.55 -8.36 5.27
N PRO A 64 -14.19 -9.09 4.34
CA PRO A 64 -13.57 -10.22 3.65
C PRO A 64 -12.17 -9.92 3.11
N GLU A 65 -11.30 -10.91 3.12
CA GLU A 65 -9.96 -10.77 2.54
C GLU A 65 -10.03 -10.30 1.08
N GLY A 66 -9.08 -9.45 0.70
CA GLY A 66 -9.04 -8.72 -0.56
C GLY A 66 -9.78 -7.38 -0.52
N THR A 67 -10.70 -7.12 0.41
CA THR A 67 -11.45 -5.84 0.42
C THR A 67 -11.10 -4.92 1.57
N ASN A 68 -10.33 -5.39 2.55
CA ASN A 68 -10.26 -4.76 3.87
C ASN A 68 -9.10 -3.79 4.11
N GLY A 69 -8.14 -3.65 3.20
CA GLY A 69 -7.03 -2.73 3.37
C GLY A 69 -6.09 -2.68 2.17
N MET A 70 -5.10 -1.79 2.23
CA MET A 70 -4.11 -1.57 1.16
C MET A 70 -3.38 -2.84 0.74
N HIS A 71 -3.08 -3.73 1.69
CA HIS A 71 -2.29 -4.94 1.48
C HIS A 71 -3.14 -6.21 1.35
N GLY A 72 -4.43 -6.05 1.08
CA GLY A 72 -5.38 -7.12 0.81
C GLY A 72 -5.93 -7.82 2.06
N ASN A 73 -5.11 -8.08 3.08
CA ASN A 73 -5.50 -8.80 4.28
C ASN A 73 -4.61 -8.44 5.49
N GLY A 74 -4.98 -8.93 6.68
CA GLY A 74 -4.19 -8.70 7.90
C GLY A 74 -2.76 -9.24 7.85
N TYR A 75 -2.48 -10.25 7.01
CA TYR A 75 -1.14 -10.79 6.80
C TYR A 75 -0.29 -9.92 5.84
N ASN A 76 -0.89 -8.91 5.22
CA ASN A 76 -0.27 -8.04 4.22
C ASN A 76 0.37 -8.79 3.05
N THR A 77 -0.32 -9.80 2.49
CA THR A 77 0.25 -10.63 1.41
C THR A 77 0.18 -9.99 0.03
N ASP A 78 -0.59 -8.92 -0.15
CA ASP A 78 -0.82 -8.27 -1.45
C ASP A 78 -1.40 -9.20 -2.53
N THR A 79 -2.14 -10.22 -2.10
CA THR A 79 -2.80 -11.19 -2.97
C THR A 79 -4.31 -11.04 -2.95
N TYR A 80 -4.94 -11.29 -4.10
CA TYR A 80 -6.40 -11.30 -4.25
C TYR A 80 -6.86 -12.63 -4.83
N ASP A 81 -7.93 -13.17 -4.25
CA ASP A 81 -8.70 -14.30 -4.81
C ASP A 81 -9.81 -13.79 -5.76
N TYR A 82 -9.51 -12.71 -6.47
CA TYR A 82 -10.31 -12.18 -7.58
C TYR A 82 -9.47 -12.30 -8.84
N THR A 83 -10.11 -12.56 -9.98
CA THR A 83 -9.42 -12.35 -11.25
C THR A 83 -9.03 -10.88 -11.39
N GLY A 84 -7.87 -10.61 -11.97
CA GLY A 84 -7.56 -9.29 -12.52
C GLY A 84 -7.79 -9.24 -14.04
N PRO A 85 -7.53 -8.09 -14.68
CA PRO A 85 -7.56 -7.96 -16.13
C PRO A 85 -6.59 -8.96 -16.81
N LEU A 86 -6.98 -9.50 -17.96
CA LEU A 86 -6.16 -10.38 -18.79
C LEU A 86 -5.58 -9.64 -20.01
N GLY A 87 -5.94 -8.36 -20.21
CA GLY A 87 -5.51 -7.60 -21.38
C GLY A 87 -6.32 -7.91 -22.63
N ILE A 88 -7.56 -8.39 -22.46
CA ILE A 88 -8.51 -8.64 -23.56
C ILE A 88 -9.21 -7.31 -23.89
N ASN A 89 -8.88 -6.72 -25.04
CA ASN A 89 -9.42 -5.43 -25.48
C ASN A 89 -9.46 -4.40 -24.33
N PRO A 90 -8.31 -4.12 -23.68
CA PRO A 90 -8.31 -3.40 -22.42
C PRO A 90 -8.75 -1.95 -22.61
N VAL A 91 -9.56 -1.47 -21.68
CA VAL A 91 -10.04 -0.08 -21.60
C VAL A 91 -9.48 0.56 -20.34
N VAL A 92 -8.89 1.75 -20.50
CA VAL A 92 -8.44 2.57 -19.38
C VAL A 92 -9.40 3.74 -19.19
N LYS A 93 -10.04 3.80 -18.02
CA LYS A 93 -10.80 4.98 -17.58
C LYS A 93 -9.99 5.74 -16.54
N SER A 94 -10.23 7.05 -16.45
CA SER A 94 -9.60 7.89 -15.44
C SER A 94 -10.56 8.93 -14.93
N ARG A 95 -10.38 9.29 -13.65
CA ARG A 95 -11.11 10.40 -13.06
C ARG A 95 -10.21 11.26 -12.18
N SER A 96 -10.25 12.55 -12.46
CA SER A 96 -9.56 13.57 -11.67
C SER A 96 -10.30 13.76 -10.34
N MET A 97 -9.63 13.63 -9.20
CA MET A 97 -10.30 13.78 -7.88
C MET A 97 -10.35 15.23 -7.38
N ASN A 98 -9.51 16.11 -7.94
CA ASN A 98 -9.58 17.57 -7.80
C ASN A 98 -8.77 18.22 -8.95
N VAL A 99 -8.84 19.55 -9.09
CA VAL A 99 -7.99 20.34 -10.00
C VAL A 99 -6.54 20.44 -9.49
N PHE A 100 -6.35 20.34 -8.17
CA PHE A 100 -5.05 20.48 -7.50
C PHE A 100 -4.48 19.14 -6.99
N GLY A 101 -4.80 18.02 -7.65
CA GLY A 101 -4.34 16.69 -7.27
C GLY A 101 -5.34 15.90 -6.43
N GLY A 102 -4.97 14.69 -6.03
CA GLY A 102 -5.84 13.78 -5.28
C GLY A 102 -5.28 12.38 -5.32
N LEU A 103 -4.19 12.12 -4.58
CA LEU A 103 -3.66 10.76 -4.48
C LEU A 103 -4.63 9.91 -3.68
N VAL A 104 -5.04 8.80 -4.26
CA VAL A 104 -5.76 7.74 -3.54
C VAL A 104 -4.72 6.79 -2.97
N ALA A 105 -4.52 6.84 -1.66
CA ALA A 105 -3.47 6.06 -0.98
C ALA A 105 -3.96 4.65 -0.62
N THR A 106 -5.19 4.54 -0.11
CA THR A 106 -5.81 3.26 0.25
C THR A 106 -7.17 3.11 -0.44
N LEU A 107 -7.38 1.98 -1.11
CA LEU A 107 -8.66 1.56 -1.72
C LEU A 107 -9.14 0.26 -1.08
N MET A 108 -10.44 0.20 -0.85
CA MET A 108 -11.18 -0.93 -0.27
C MET A 108 -12.51 -1.08 -1.02
N PHE A 109 -13.20 -2.20 -0.84
CA PHE A 109 -14.52 -2.43 -1.43
C PHE A 109 -15.56 -2.76 -0.38
N ASP A 110 -16.70 -2.10 -0.46
CA ASP A 110 -17.86 -2.48 0.33
C ASP A 110 -18.54 -3.73 -0.21
N SER A 111 -19.49 -4.27 0.56
CA SER A 111 -20.25 -5.45 0.18
C SER A 111 -21.09 -5.30 -1.11
N GLN A 112 -21.27 -4.07 -1.61
CA GLN A 112 -21.93 -3.79 -2.89
C GLN A 112 -20.94 -3.66 -4.06
N GLY A 113 -19.64 -3.85 -3.81
CA GLY A 113 -18.57 -3.71 -4.80
C GLY A 113 -18.21 -2.26 -5.13
N ARG A 114 -18.67 -1.28 -4.33
CA ARG A 114 -18.30 0.12 -4.48
C ARG A 114 -16.94 0.37 -3.83
N ILE A 115 -16.20 1.32 -4.38
CA ILE A 115 -14.89 1.70 -3.87
C ILE A 115 -15.06 2.60 -2.65
N MET A 116 -14.43 2.25 -1.54
CA MET A 116 -14.22 3.10 -0.38
C MET A 116 -12.75 3.48 -0.33
N CYS A 117 -12.42 4.78 -0.30
CA CYS A 117 -11.01 5.19 -0.35
C CYS A 117 -10.73 6.49 0.36
N ILE A 118 -9.48 6.66 0.79
CA ILE A 118 -8.96 7.94 1.28
C ILE A 118 -8.22 8.63 0.14
N SER A 119 -8.66 9.85 -0.18
CA SER A 119 -8.01 10.72 -1.15
C SER A 119 -7.42 11.95 -0.47
N GLY A 120 -6.11 12.10 -0.55
CA GLY A 120 -5.37 13.26 -0.06
C GLY A 120 -5.08 14.26 -1.16
N ASN A 121 -5.28 15.55 -0.90
CA ASN A 121 -4.80 16.63 -1.75
C ASN A 121 -4.22 17.79 -0.91
N VAL A 122 -3.73 18.84 -1.58
CA VAL A 122 -3.14 20.02 -0.92
C VAL A 122 -4.12 20.80 -0.01
N VAL A 123 -5.41 20.47 -0.02
CA VAL A 123 -6.46 21.07 0.82
C VAL A 123 -6.88 20.13 1.96
N GLY A 124 -6.39 18.89 2.01
CA GLY A 124 -6.67 17.93 3.08
C GLY A 124 -7.09 16.55 2.57
N PHE A 125 -7.48 15.69 3.51
CA PHE A 125 -7.89 14.31 3.26
C PHE A 125 -9.41 14.18 3.22
N ARG A 126 -9.90 13.29 2.38
CA ARG A 126 -11.33 12.95 2.26
C ARG A 126 -11.51 11.46 2.25
N LEU A 127 -12.56 10.99 2.93
CA LEU A 127 -13.10 9.65 2.74
C LEU A 127 -14.14 9.73 1.63
N LEU A 128 -13.97 8.91 0.59
CA LEU A 128 -14.80 8.88 -0.60
C LEU A 128 -15.48 7.52 -0.75
N LEU A 129 -16.73 7.55 -1.19
CA LEU A 129 -17.44 6.40 -1.76
C LEU A 129 -17.54 6.63 -3.27
N ILE A 130 -17.10 5.65 -4.07
CA ILE A 130 -16.96 5.76 -5.51
C ILE A 130 -17.63 4.56 -6.20
N ASP A 131 -18.36 4.83 -7.27
CA ASP A 131 -18.88 3.78 -8.16
C ASP A 131 -17.72 3.12 -8.93
N ALA A 132 -17.62 1.80 -8.85
CA ALA A 132 -16.44 1.07 -9.32
C ALA A 132 -16.32 1.04 -10.86
N ASP A 133 -17.42 1.20 -11.60
CA ASP A 133 -17.42 1.08 -13.07
C ASP A 133 -17.29 2.44 -13.76
N THR A 134 -17.92 3.46 -13.20
CA THR A 134 -17.96 4.84 -13.74
C THR A 134 -16.92 5.76 -13.09
N LEU A 135 -16.38 5.38 -11.94
CA LEU A 135 -15.54 6.18 -11.06
C LEU A 135 -16.25 7.42 -10.47
N GLU A 136 -17.58 7.51 -10.57
CA GLU A 136 -18.34 8.62 -9.99
C GLU A 136 -18.25 8.65 -8.46
N ILE A 137 -18.19 9.85 -7.86
CA ILE A 137 -18.13 10.02 -6.40
C ILE A 137 -19.58 10.05 -5.96
N LEU A 138 -19.95 9.06 -5.16
CA LEU A 138 -21.29 8.86 -4.65
C LEU A 138 -21.49 9.62 -3.32
N ALA A 139 -20.48 9.60 -2.46
CA ALA A 139 -20.45 10.32 -1.19
C ALA A 139 -19.02 10.77 -0.84
N GLU A 140 -18.90 11.88 -0.12
CA GLU A 140 -17.62 12.32 0.44
C GLU A 140 -17.81 12.94 1.84
N THR A 141 -16.81 12.76 2.70
CA THR A 141 -16.65 13.53 3.94
C THR A 141 -15.21 13.97 4.10
N ARG A 142 -15.00 15.07 4.83
CA ARG A 142 -13.66 15.64 5.08
C ARG A 142 -13.08 15.05 6.35
N LEU A 143 -11.80 14.69 6.26
CA LEU A 143 -10.97 14.36 7.41
C LEU A 143 -10.20 15.63 7.84
N PRO A 144 -9.76 15.72 9.11
CA PRO A 144 -8.88 16.80 9.57
C PRO A 144 -7.63 16.99 8.69
N GLN A 145 -7.10 18.22 8.69
CA GLN A 145 -5.87 18.53 7.93
C GLN A 145 -4.64 18.12 8.73
N ARG A 146 -3.68 17.43 8.08
CA ARG A 146 -2.39 17.10 8.68
C ARG A 146 -1.59 18.37 9.02
N PRO A 147 -0.91 18.44 10.17
CA PRO A 147 0.03 19.52 10.46
C PRO A 147 1.09 19.71 9.36
N SER A 148 1.58 18.62 8.75
CA SER A 148 2.51 18.64 7.61
C SER A 148 1.92 19.29 6.36
N THR A 149 0.61 19.17 6.12
CA THR A 149 -0.07 19.85 5.01
C THR A 149 -0.12 21.35 5.27
N VAL A 150 -0.37 21.75 6.52
CA VAL A 150 -0.34 23.16 6.94
C VAL A 150 1.09 23.72 6.84
N GLU A 151 2.10 22.96 7.26
CA GLU A 151 3.53 23.31 7.12
C GLU A 151 3.97 23.41 5.66
N ALA A 152 3.61 22.44 4.82
CA ALA A 152 3.94 22.44 3.39
C ALA A 152 3.27 23.60 2.64
N ILE A 153 2.03 23.98 2.99
CA ILE A 153 1.38 25.18 2.45
C ILE A 153 2.09 26.45 2.92
N LYS A 154 2.54 26.51 4.18
CA LYS A 154 3.29 27.65 4.74
C LYS A 154 4.69 27.79 4.16
N THR A 155 5.36 26.68 3.87
CA THR A 155 6.78 26.60 3.48
C THR A 155 7.01 26.33 2.00
N PHE A 156 5.96 26.01 1.23
CA PHE A 156 6.02 25.49 -0.15
C PHE A 156 6.87 24.22 -0.31
N ASN A 157 7.12 23.46 0.77
CA ASN A 157 7.88 22.20 0.73
C ASN A 157 6.95 20.98 0.80
N PHE A 158 6.49 20.50 -0.36
CA PHE A 158 5.59 19.34 -0.44
C PHE A 158 6.32 17.99 -0.28
N SER A 159 7.65 17.97 -0.15
CA SER A 159 8.39 16.74 0.19
C SER A 159 8.13 16.27 1.63
N ALA A 160 7.69 17.18 2.52
CA ALA A 160 7.29 16.85 3.88
C ALA A 160 5.92 16.13 3.95
N ILE A 161 5.09 16.27 2.91
CA ILE A 161 3.81 15.53 2.81
C ILE A 161 4.07 14.09 2.38
N SER A 162 5.05 13.85 1.52
CA SER A 162 5.35 12.51 1.00
C SER A 162 6.05 11.61 2.02
N SER A 163 6.74 12.20 3.01
CA SER A 163 7.34 11.43 4.09
C SER A 163 6.43 11.27 5.30
N ASP A 164 5.34 12.03 5.41
CA ASP A 164 4.41 11.95 6.54
C ASP A 164 3.23 11.02 6.24
N THR A 165 3.26 9.82 6.80
CA THR A 165 2.20 8.80 6.71
C THR A 165 1.08 8.99 7.75
N SER A 166 1.19 9.96 8.66
CA SER A 166 0.18 10.18 9.72
C SER A 166 -1.17 10.63 9.18
N GLY A 167 -2.29 10.42 9.89
CA GLY A 167 -3.60 10.98 9.53
C GLY A 167 -4.25 10.34 8.30
N GLY A 168 -4.41 9.02 8.33
CA GLY A 168 -5.22 8.26 7.37
C GLY A 168 -4.52 7.90 6.06
N ALA A 169 -3.19 7.74 6.04
CA ALA A 169 -2.55 7.10 4.89
C ALA A 169 -2.99 5.62 4.78
N TYR A 170 -3.06 4.94 5.92
CA TYR A 170 -3.66 3.63 6.08
C TYR A 170 -5.12 3.75 6.56
N CYS A 171 -5.94 2.82 6.08
CA CYS A 171 -7.35 2.71 6.38
C CYS A 171 -7.72 1.23 6.24
N HIS A 172 -8.58 0.75 7.14
CA HIS A 172 -9.06 -0.62 7.10
C HIS A 172 -10.59 -0.66 7.08
N LEU A 173 -11.15 -1.72 6.50
CA LEU A 173 -12.60 -1.93 6.44
C LEU A 173 -12.97 -2.99 7.46
N LEU A 174 -13.74 -2.59 8.47
CA LEU A 174 -14.33 -3.51 9.42
C LEU A 174 -15.54 -4.23 8.79
N LYS A 175 -15.96 -5.36 9.40
CA LYS A 175 -17.16 -6.09 8.98
C LYS A 175 -18.37 -5.18 8.87
N GLY A 176 -19.16 -5.38 7.82
CA GLY A 176 -20.37 -4.61 7.53
C GLY A 176 -20.07 -3.18 7.06
N ASP A 177 -19.02 -3.04 6.24
CA ASP A 177 -18.70 -1.84 5.46
C ASP A 177 -18.42 -0.59 6.31
N ARG A 178 -17.61 -0.77 7.36
CA ARG A 178 -17.28 0.28 8.34
C ARG A 178 -15.80 0.66 8.28
N PRO A 179 -15.40 1.73 7.56
CA PRO A 179 -14.02 2.17 7.55
C PRO A 179 -13.57 2.62 8.95
N ILE A 180 -12.39 2.16 9.38
CA ILE A 180 -11.70 2.65 10.57
C ILE A 180 -10.48 3.48 10.17
N ILE A 181 -10.37 4.69 10.73
CA ILE A 181 -9.36 5.67 10.33
C ILE A 181 -8.79 6.36 11.57
N GLY A 182 -7.47 6.29 11.77
CA GLY A 182 -6.75 7.19 12.67
C GLY A 182 -6.47 8.51 11.96
N ASN A 183 -7.13 9.59 12.38
CA ASN A 183 -6.99 10.89 11.73
C ASN A 183 -5.83 11.74 12.32
N SER A 184 -5.55 12.90 11.71
CA SER A 184 -4.42 13.74 12.12
C SER A 184 -4.63 14.53 13.43
N ASP A 185 -5.84 14.56 13.96
CA ASP A 185 -6.17 15.13 15.27
C ASP A 185 -6.08 14.05 16.37
N ASN A 186 -5.47 12.90 16.08
CA ASN A 186 -5.35 11.76 16.99
C ASN A 186 -6.69 11.19 17.47
N ILE A 187 -7.70 11.23 16.59
CA ILE A 187 -8.99 10.59 16.81
C ILE A 187 -9.10 9.38 15.88
N ILE A 188 -9.37 8.21 16.45
CA ILE A 188 -9.73 7.00 15.70
C ILE A 188 -11.24 7.02 15.47
N GLN A 189 -11.66 7.07 14.21
CA GLN A 189 -13.06 7.19 13.82
C GLN A 189 -13.50 5.96 13.03
N ILE A 190 -14.68 5.43 13.37
CA ILE A 190 -15.36 4.36 12.63
C ILE A 190 -16.53 4.99 11.91
N TYR A 191 -16.57 4.83 10.58
CA TYR A 191 -17.60 5.38 9.71
C TYR A 191 -18.59 4.32 9.22
N TYR A 192 -19.74 4.75 8.75
CA TYR A 192 -20.65 3.95 7.93
C TYR A 192 -21.34 4.80 6.86
N ILE A 193 -21.91 4.17 5.85
CA ILE A 193 -22.75 4.82 4.82
C ILE A 193 -24.23 4.73 5.24
N ASP A 194 -24.87 5.88 5.42
CA ASP A 194 -26.31 6.01 5.56
C ASP A 194 -26.95 6.31 4.21
N GLU A 195 -27.89 5.47 3.77
CA GLU A 195 -28.62 5.65 2.50
C GLU A 195 -30.12 5.94 2.72
N SER A 196 -30.55 6.16 3.97
CA SER A 196 -31.96 6.35 4.33
C SER A 196 -32.63 7.54 3.63
N SER A 197 -31.84 8.53 3.20
CA SER A 197 -32.30 9.73 2.47
C SER A 197 -32.41 9.52 0.96
N GLY A 198 -32.06 8.34 0.44
CA GLY A 198 -31.98 8.03 -0.99
C GLY A 198 -30.69 8.50 -1.67
N LYS A 199 -29.74 9.08 -0.92
CA LYS A 199 -28.36 9.33 -1.34
C LYS A 199 -27.40 8.85 -0.25
N PRO A 200 -26.27 8.22 -0.61
CA PRO A 200 -25.30 7.78 0.39
C PRO A 200 -24.65 8.98 1.07
N GLU A 201 -24.57 8.93 2.39
CA GLU A 201 -23.89 9.91 3.22
C GLU A 201 -22.99 9.20 4.24
N TRP A 202 -21.75 9.66 4.38
CA TRP A 202 -20.89 9.21 5.46
C TRP A 202 -21.38 9.72 6.81
N LYS A 203 -21.47 8.82 7.78
CA LYS A 203 -21.76 9.10 9.18
C LYS A 203 -20.70 8.46 10.06
N ILE A 204 -20.47 9.04 11.22
CA ILE A 204 -19.56 8.50 12.22
C ILE A 204 -20.38 7.61 13.15
N GLU A 205 -19.97 6.34 13.26
CA GLU A 205 -20.53 5.37 14.18
C GLU A 205 -19.92 5.53 15.59
N LYS A 206 -18.59 5.69 15.64
CA LYS A 206 -17.83 5.75 16.88
C LYS A 206 -16.54 6.55 16.74
N GLU A 207 -16.10 7.18 17.83
CA GLU A 207 -14.84 7.92 17.90
C GLU A 207 -14.10 7.58 19.19
N TYR A 208 -12.78 7.54 19.11
CA TYR A 208 -11.89 7.44 20.26
C TYR A 208 -10.82 8.52 20.15
N ASP A 209 -10.82 9.44 21.11
CA ASP A 209 -9.79 10.47 21.25
C ASP A 209 -8.61 9.90 22.04
N VAL A 210 -7.46 9.76 21.38
CA VAL A 210 -6.23 9.27 22.01
C VAL A 210 -5.17 10.35 22.16
N ASP A 211 -5.46 11.61 21.81
CA ASP A 211 -4.48 12.71 21.79
C ASP A 211 -3.81 12.89 23.16
N SER A 212 -4.61 12.86 24.23
CA SER A 212 -4.10 13.01 25.61
C SER A 212 -3.16 11.91 26.09
N TYR A 213 -3.05 10.80 25.36
CA TYR A 213 -2.15 9.67 25.64
C TYR A 213 -0.86 9.74 24.82
N LEU A 214 -0.79 10.65 23.85
CA LEU A 214 0.33 10.78 22.93
C LEU A 214 1.21 11.99 23.32
N PRO A 215 2.54 11.92 23.11
CA PRO A 215 3.40 13.08 23.22
C PRO A 215 3.06 14.16 22.18
N GLU A 216 3.34 15.43 22.51
CA GLU A 216 3.17 16.53 21.56
C GLU A 216 3.93 16.28 20.25
N GLY A 217 3.26 16.47 19.12
CA GLY A 217 3.81 16.24 17.78
C GLY A 217 3.82 14.78 17.32
N SER A 218 3.30 13.86 18.14
CA SER A 218 3.04 12.49 17.71
C SER A 218 1.65 12.38 17.08
N HIS A 219 1.59 11.73 15.92
CA HIS A 219 0.37 11.59 15.14
C HIS A 219 0.13 10.13 14.74
N LEU A 220 -1.14 9.71 14.81
CA LEU A 220 -1.59 8.39 14.38
C LEU A 220 -1.21 8.11 12.92
N THR A 221 -0.62 6.95 12.63
CA THR A 221 -0.34 6.46 11.27
C THR A 221 -1.36 5.43 10.80
N ASP A 222 -1.76 4.52 11.69
CA ASP A 222 -2.74 3.48 11.40
C ASP A 222 -3.50 3.03 12.67
N ALA A 223 -4.68 2.43 12.48
CA ALA A 223 -5.46 1.78 13.51
C ALA A 223 -6.25 0.58 12.97
N MET A 224 -6.11 -0.58 13.60
CA MET A 224 -6.74 -1.84 13.17
C MET A 224 -7.05 -2.75 14.39
N PRO A 225 -8.21 -3.42 14.44
CA PRO A 225 -8.52 -4.36 15.51
C PRO A 225 -7.65 -5.62 15.44
N ASP A 226 -7.30 -6.18 16.59
CA ASP A 226 -6.78 -7.55 16.70
C ASP A 226 -7.88 -8.62 16.67
N TYR A 227 -7.47 -9.88 16.80
CA TYR A 227 -8.36 -11.04 16.79
C TYR A 227 -9.29 -11.13 18.01
N GLU A 228 -9.06 -10.33 19.05
CA GLU A 228 -9.92 -10.21 20.23
C GLU A 228 -10.77 -8.91 20.21
N GLY A 229 -10.56 -8.05 19.20
CA GLY A 229 -11.32 -6.82 18.97
C GLY A 229 -10.70 -5.57 19.59
N ASN A 230 -9.51 -5.66 20.20
CA ASN A 230 -8.80 -4.47 20.70
C ASN A 230 -8.28 -3.68 19.51
N ILE A 231 -8.48 -2.36 19.51
CA ILE A 231 -8.04 -1.51 18.39
C ILE A 231 -6.60 -1.08 18.64
N TRP A 232 -5.66 -1.72 17.95
CA TRP A 232 -4.26 -1.31 17.97
C TRP A 232 -4.04 -0.10 17.10
N PHE A 233 -3.12 0.78 17.51
CA PHE A 233 -2.73 1.96 16.76
C PHE A 233 -1.25 2.28 16.94
N LEU A 234 -0.69 2.91 15.92
CA LEU A 234 0.73 3.29 15.88
C LEU A 234 0.89 4.78 15.60
N THR A 235 2.06 5.30 15.98
CA THR A 235 2.56 6.60 15.54
C THR A 235 3.96 6.44 14.97
N ARG A 236 4.37 7.43 14.16
CA ARG A 236 5.73 7.42 13.60
C ARG A 236 6.85 7.48 14.64
N PRO A 237 6.78 8.31 15.69
CA PRO A 237 7.82 8.34 16.73
C PRO A 237 7.93 7.08 17.59
N GLY A 238 7.13 6.05 17.31
CA GLY A 238 7.25 4.74 17.93
C GLY A 238 6.30 4.51 19.11
N GLU A 239 5.22 5.28 19.24
CA GLU A 239 4.13 4.89 20.15
C GLU A 239 3.38 3.70 19.56
N VAL A 240 3.28 2.64 20.34
CA VAL A 240 2.47 1.45 20.10
C VAL A 240 1.40 1.44 21.17
N GLY A 241 0.13 1.49 20.77
CA GLY A 241 -0.99 1.50 21.70
C GLY A 241 -2.14 0.62 21.25
N TYR A 242 -3.06 0.37 22.18
CA TYR A 242 -4.34 -0.23 21.86
C TYR A 242 -5.48 0.34 22.72
N ILE A 243 -6.70 0.21 22.20
CA ILE A 243 -7.94 0.49 22.91
C ILE A 243 -8.57 -0.86 23.27
N ASP A 244 -8.73 -1.11 24.56
CA ASP A 244 -9.31 -2.34 25.09
C ASP A 244 -10.79 -2.48 24.65
N ALA A 245 -11.12 -3.61 24.04
CA ALA A 245 -12.43 -3.82 23.42
C ALA A 245 -13.61 -3.79 24.42
N GLU A 246 -13.36 -4.20 25.66
CA GLU A 246 -14.40 -4.30 26.70
C GLU A 246 -14.53 -3.02 27.52
N THR A 247 -13.39 -2.39 27.83
CA THR A 247 -13.33 -1.27 28.78
C THR A 247 -13.12 0.09 28.12
N GLU A 248 -12.79 0.10 26.83
CA GLU A 248 -12.46 1.30 26.04
C GLU A 248 -11.28 2.11 26.60
N LYS A 249 -10.47 1.49 27.47
CA LYS A 249 -9.28 2.12 28.01
C LYS A 249 -8.16 2.11 26.97
N VAL A 250 -7.43 3.22 26.94
CA VAL A 250 -6.27 3.40 26.06
C VAL A 250 -5.01 3.03 26.82
N HIS A 251 -4.21 2.15 26.22
CA HIS A 251 -2.92 1.71 26.73
C HIS A 251 -1.85 2.01 25.68
N VAL A 252 -0.78 2.72 26.04
CA VAL A 252 0.27 3.16 25.10
C VAL A 252 1.64 3.02 25.74
N LEU A 253 2.61 2.56 24.96
CA LEU A 253 4.03 2.64 25.28
C LEU A 253 4.83 3.09 24.06
N ASN A 254 5.96 3.75 24.28
CA ASN A 254 6.91 4.01 23.20
C ASN A 254 7.94 2.87 23.14
N ILE A 255 8.29 2.41 21.93
CA ILE A 255 9.27 1.35 21.70
C ILE A 255 10.61 1.62 22.41
N LYS A 256 11.06 2.87 22.49
CA LYS A 256 12.32 3.23 23.16
C LYS A 256 12.31 2.94 24.67
N ASP A 257 11.14 2.97 25.29
CA ASP A 257 10.99 2.66 26.71
C ASP A 257 11.08 1.15 26.96
N LEU A 258 10.69 0.33 25.97
CA LEU A 258 10.77 -1.13 26.00
C LEU A 258 12.17 -1.67 25.65
N THR A 259 12.90 -0.99 24.76
CA THR A 259 14.24 -1.43 24.32
C THR A 259 15.36 -0.94 25.22
N GLY A 260 15.09 0.07 26.07
CA GLY A 260 16.12 0.73 26.87
C GLY A 260 17.06 1.63 26.05
N LEU A 261 16.81 1.79 24.75
CA LEU A 261 17.59 2.62 23.82
C LEU A 261 17.14 4.09 23.86
N LYS A 262 17.07 4.67 25.06
CA LYS A 262 16.42 5.99 25.27
C LYS A 262 17.07 7.16 24.55
N ASP A 263 18.34 7.04 24.19
CA ASP A 263 19.12 8.07 23.50
C ASP A 263 19.06 7.93 21.96
N GLU A 264 18.33 6.95 21.45
CA GLU A 264 18.19 6.66 20.03
C GLU A 264 16.74 6.87 19.57
N ASN A 265 16.54 7.73 18.57
CA ASN A 265 15.24 7.87 17.92
C ASN A 265 14.99 6.64 17.05
N GLU A 266 14.09 5.76 17.47
CA GLU A 266 13.57 4.61 16.71
C GLU A 266 12.17 4.94 16.20
N GLU A 267 11.98 4.82 14.88
CA GLU A 267 10.75 5.26 14.20
C GLU A 267 10.05 4.09 13.49
N ILE A 268 8.73 4.19 13.39
CA ILE A 268 7.88 3.29 12.60
C ILE A 268 7.40 4.08 11.37
N GLN A 269 7.81 3.67 10.17
CA GLN A 269 7.41 4.37 8.95
C GLN A 269 6.02 3.93 8.45
N ASN A 270 5.84 2.62 8.35
CA ASN A 270 4.70 1.98 7.68
C ASN A 270 3.68 1.44 8.69
N THR A 271 2.67 0.73 8.18
CA THR A 271 1.72 -0.04 8.99
C THR A 271 2.35 -1.33 9.55
N PHE A 272 1.53 -2.14 10.21
CA PHE A 272 1.82 -3.42 10.83
C PHE A 272 1.02 -4.54 10.15
N ALA A 273 1.47 -5.78 10.34
CA ALA A 273 0.64 -6.96 10.05
C ALA A 273 -0.03 -7.47 11.32
N ILE A 274 -1.16 -8.15 11.15
CA ILE A 274 -1.94 -8.73 12.24
C ILE A 274 -2.39 -10.14 11.90
N CYS A 275 -2.30 -11.01 12.90
CA CYS A 275 -2.78 -12.38 12.83
C CYS A 275 -3.24 -12.83 14.22
N GLU A 276 -3.71 -14.07 14.33
CA GLU A 276 -4.23 -14.68 15.54
C GLU A 276 -3.25 -14.65 16.70
N ASP A 277 -1.95 -14.70 16.39
CA ASP A 277 -0.90 -14.72 17.38
C ASP A 277 -0.29 -13.33 17.62
N GLY A 278 -0.90 -12.24 17.17
CA GLY A 278 -0.51 -10.88 17.56
C GLY A 278 -0.15 -10.00 16.38
N ILE A 279 0.53 -8.89 16.69
CA ILE A 279 0.85 -7.84 15.72
C ILE A 279 2.35 -7.78 15.44
N TYR A 280 2.69 -7.45 14.20
CA TYR A 280 4.05 -7.49 13.68
C TYR A 280 4.42 -6.13 13.17
N ILE A 281 5.44 -5.52 13.77
CA ILE A 281 5.85 -4.14 13.53
C ILE A 281 7.31 -4.15 13.09
N VAL A 282 7.61 -3.41 12.03
CA VAL A 282 9.00 -3.10 11.65
C VAL A 282 9.26 -1.63 11.93
N SER A 283 10.29 -1.37 12.72
CA SER A 283 10.85 -0.03 12.89
C SER A 283 12.01 0.16 11.93
N ASP A 284 12.62 1.34 11.94
CA ASP A 284 13.87 1.61 11.23
C ASP A 284 15.08 0.79 11.74
N ARG A 285 14.93 0.01 12.82
CA ARG A 285 16.03 -0.79 13.45
C ARG A 285 15.78 -2.27 13.56
N ALA A 286 14.53 -2.70 13.79
CA ALA A 286 14.24 -4.06 14.16
C ALA A 286 12.85 -4.50 13.74
N MET A 287 12.71 -5.81 13.60
CA MET A 287 11.42 -6.49 13.50
C MET A 287 10.94 -6.87 14.90
N TYR A 288 9.63 -6.72 15.16
CA TYR A 288 9.00 -7.02 16.43
C TYR A 288 7.73 -7.85 16.25
N ARG A 289 7.45 -8.74 17.22
CA ARG A 289 6.09 -9.26 17.49
C ARG A 289 5.61 -8.70 18.82
N PHE A 290 4.48 -7.99 18.79
CA PHE A 290 3.81 -7.42 19.95
C PHE A 290 2.55 -8.21 20.34
N GLU A 291 2.27 -8.19 21.64
CA GLU A 291 1.05 -8.67 22.26
C GLU A 291 0.66 -7.78 23.46
N ILE A 292 -0.52 -8.04 24.04
CA ILE A 292 -0.94 -7.38 25.28
C ILE A 292 -0.34 -8.16 26.45
N GLY A 293 0.52 -7.52 27.25
CA GLY A 293 1.13 -8.11 28.43
C GLY A 293 0.13 -8.37 29.56
N GLU A 294 0.55 -9.16 30.56
CA GLU A 294 -0.27 -9.45 31.75
C GLU A 294 -0.66 -8.19 32.53
N ASP A 295 0.17 -7.15 32.46
CA ASP A 295 -0.05 -5.82 33.05
C ASP A 295 -0.92 -4.89 32.19
N LYS A 296 -1.46 -5.41 31.08
CA LYS A 296 -2.26 -4.68 30.08
C LYS A 296 -1.46 -3.63 29.31
N LEU A 297 -0.13 -3.71 29.29
CA LEU A 297 0.67 -2.84 28.43
C LEU A 297 1.07 -3.54 27.13
N PRO A 298 1.15 -2.83 26.00
CA PRO A 298 1.80 -3.33 24.80
C PRO A 298 3.21 -3.83 25.11
N THR A 299 3.51 -5.09 24.82
CA THR A 299 4.85 -5.66 25.02
C THR A 299 5.28 -6.46 23.81
N TYR A 300 6.58 -6.44 23.49
CA TYR A 300 7.11 -7.33 22.47
C TYR A 300 7.53 -8.66 23.10
N THR A 301 7.30 -9.75 22.38
CA THR A 301 7.75 -11.10 22.78
C THR A 301 9.10 -11.47 22.23
N TRP A 302 9.43 -10.92 21.06
CA TRP A 302 10.76 -10.96 20.49
C TRP A 302 11.01 -9.68 19.71
N ARG A 303 12.31 -9.37 19.57
CA ARG A 303 12.85 -8.25 18.83
C ARG A 303 14.10 -8.72 18.12
N THR A 304 14.15 -8.56 16.80
CA THR A 304 15.29 -8.99 16.00
C THR A 304 15.81 -7.82 15.16
N PRO A 305 17.02 -7.30 15.47
CA PRO A 305 17.68 -6.29 14.64
C PRO A 305 17.97 -6.82 13.23
N TYR A 306 17.98 -5.93 12.24
CA TYR A 306 18.42 -6.21 10.88
C TYR A 306 19.44 -5.16 10.39
N ASP A 307 20.07 -5.40 9.24
CA ASP A 307 21.00 -4.43 8.65
C ASP A 307 20.24 -3.23 8.06
N ARG A 308 20.10 -2.16 8.85
CA ARG A 308 19.46 -0.92 8.40
C ARG A 308 20.34 -0.04 7.51
N GLY A 309 21.55 -0.49 7.15
CA GLY A 309 22.53 0.27 6.41
C GLY A 309 23.02 1.52 7.14
N THR A 310 23.84 2.31 6.45
CA THR A 310 24.44 3.54 6.99
C THR A 310 23.85 4.82 6.41
N THR A 311 23.05 4.72 5.35
CA THR A 311 22.46 5.88 4.64
C THR A 311 21.00 5.65 4.23
N LEU A 312 20.26 6.75 4.07
CA LEU A 312 19.02 6.76 3.30
C LEU A 312 19.34 6.53 1.81
N LYS A 313 18.80 5.46 1.23
CA LYS A 313 19.07 5.10 -0.17
C LYS A 313 18.15 5.88 -1.14
N PRO A 314 18.61 6.20 -2.37
CA PRO A 314 17.76 6.83 -3.39
C PRO A 314 16.49 6.03 -3.71
N GLY A 315 15.33 6.69 -3.58
CA GLY A 315 14.02 6.06 -3.72
C GLY A 315 13.36 5.71 -2.38
N ALA A 316 14.11 5.66 -1.28
CA ALA A 316 13.61 5.38 0.06
C ALA A 316 13.02 6.61 0.76
N ILE A 317 11.99 6.42 1.60
CA ILE A 317 11.39 7.49 2.41
C ILE A 317 12.12 7.63 3.74
N ASN A 318 12.51 6.52 4.37
CA ASN A 318 13.28 6.50 5.62
C ASN A 318 14.50 5.56 5.52
N GLN A 319 15.46 5.73 6.42
CA GLN A 319 16.53 4.73 6.57
C GLN A 319 15.95 3.49 7.26
N GLY A 320 16.38 2.30 6.85
CA GLY A 320 15.89 1.03 7.38
C GLY A 320 14.95 0.33 6.40
N SER A 321 14.12 -0.58 6.89
CA SER A 321 13.14 -1.29 6.08
C SER A 321 12.08 -0.31 5.59
N GLY A 322 11.93 -0.21 4.28
CA GLY A 322 10.84 0.51 3.64
C GLY A 322 9.58 -0.34 3.47
N THR A 323 9.58 -1.62 3.86
CA THR A 323 8.42 -2.50 3.71
C THR A 323 7.50 -2.46 4.93
N THR A 324 6.24 -2.84 4.74
CA THR A 324 5.37 -3.36 5.82
C THR A 324 5.74 -4.83 6.05
N PRO A 325 5.65 -5.38 7.28
CA PRO A 325 5.83 -6.82 7.48
C PRO A 325 4.79 -7.62 6.70
N THR A 326 5.24 -8.68 6.04
CA THR A 326 4.37 -9.63 5.34
C THR A 326 4.45 -10.99 6.04
N LEU A 327 3.29 -11.55 6.41
CA LEU A 327 3.19 -12.84 7.08
C LEU A 327 2.84 -13.93 6.08
N LEU A 328 3.41 -15.12 6.25
CA LEU A 328 3.11 -16.27 5.40
C LEU A 328 3.24 -17.56 6.20
N ASP A 329 2.23 -18.43 6.09
CA ASP A 329 2.29 -19.79 6.62
C ASP A 329 2.61 -20.76 5.50
N VAL A 330 3.73 -21.47 5.66
CA VAL A 330 4.28 -22.32 4.59
C VAL A 330 4.27 -23.78 5.04
N PRO A 331 3.71 -24.71 4.25
CA PRO A 331 3.80 -26.13 4.55
C PRO A 331 5.24 -26.63 4.43
N VAL A 332 5.66 -27.39 5.43
CA VAL A 332 6.98 -28.03 5.50
C VAL A 332 6.85 -29.46 5.03
N TYR A 333 7.69 -29.87 4.09
CA TYR A 333 7.73 -31.22 3.54
C TYR A 333 9.00 -31.97 3.93
N ASP A 334 8.93 -33.30 4.05
CA ASP A 334 10.07 -34.16 4.37
C ASP A 334 11.12 -34.28 3.24
N LYS A 335 10.69 -34.02 2.01
CA LYS A 335 11.52 -33.99 0.80
C LYS A 335 10.83 -33.19 -0.30
N GLU A 336 11.58 -32.90 -1.35
CA GLU A 336 11.05 -32.35 -2.60
C GLU A 336 10.46 -33.45 -3.51
N GLY A 337 9.49 -33.06 -4.34
CA GLY A 337 9.00 -33.85 -5.47
C GLY A 337 7.91 -34.88 -5.14
N GLU A 338 7.63 -35.77 -6.09
CA GLU A 338 6.51 -36.70 -6.00
C GLU A 338 6.59 -37.62 -4.76
N GLY A 339 5.46 -37.73 -4.06
CA GLY A 339 5.36 -38.48 -2.81
C GLY A 339 6.01 -37.80 -1.60
N ALA A 340 6.32 -36.49 -1.68
CA ALA A 340 6.59 -35.66 -0.51
C ALA A 340 5.41 -35.69 0.46
N LYS A 341 5.70 -35.67 1.76
CA LYS A 341 4.71 -35.64 2.83
C LYS A 341 4.85 -34.35 3.60
N GLN A 342 3.75 -33.64 3.78
CA GLN A 342 3.71 -32.52 4.69
C GLN A 342 3.94 -33.03 6.11
N VAL A 343 4.96 -32.50 6.78
CA VAL A 343 5.35 -32.85 8.15
C VAL A 343 5.11 -31.73 9.15
N GLY A 344 4.78 -30.52 8.66
CA GLY A 344 4.45 -29.39 9.52
C GLY A 344 4.03 -28.15 8.74
N VAL A 345 3.92 -27.05 9.48
CA VAL A 345 3.71 -25.69 8.96
C VAL A 345 4.72 -24.79 9.64
N ARG A 346 5.41 -23.96 8.87
CA ARG A 346 6.29 -22.93 9.39
C ARG A 346 5.62 -21.58 9.24
N LYS A 347 5.57 -20.84 10.34
CA LYS A 347 5.00 -19.49 10.40
C LYS A 347 6.10 -18.47 10.14
N LEU A 348 6.01 -17.73 9.04
CA LEU A 348 7.05 -16.83 8.57
C LEU A 348 6.59 -15.37 8.55
N CYS A 349 7.54 -14.46 8.78
CA CYS A 349 7.38 -13.03 8.58
C CYS A 349 8.53 -12.54 7.71
N ALA A 350 8.28 -11.67 6.74
CA ALA A 350 9.29 -11.15 5.83
C ALA A 350 9.29 -9.62 5.78
N ILE A 351 10.49 -9.05 5.63
CA ILE A 351 10.75 -7.65 5.29
C ILE A 351 11.90 -7.59 4.29
N THR A 352 12.21 -6.41 3.75
CA THR A 352 13.55 -6.16 3.20
C THR A 352 14.39 -5.33 4.17
N ASP A 353 15.67 -5.64 4.27
CA ASP A 353 16.62 -4.79 5.00
C ASP A 353 17.07 -3.57 4.18
N ASN A 354 18.03 -2.81 4.69
CA ASN A 354 18.66 -1.69 4.00
C ASN A 354 20.18 -1.81 3.91
N ALA A 355 20.71 -3.05 3.82
CA ALA A 355 22.14 -3.30 3.83
C ALA A 355 22.89 -2.52 2.73
N ASP A 356 24.05 -1.92 3.07
CA ASP A 356 24.71 -0.90 2.24
C ASP A 356 24.99 -1.35 0.79
N LYS A 357 25.43 -2.60 0.61
CA LYS A 357 25.74 -3.14 -0.73
C LYS A 357 24.47 -3.31 -1.57
N GLN A 358 23.50 -4.02 -1.04
CA GLN A 358 22.19 -4.22 -1.64
C GLN A 358 21.20 -4.71 -0.60
N VAL A 359 19.92 -4.38 -0.77
CA VAL A 359 18.88 -4.88 0.13
C VAL A 359 18.79 -6.41 0.05
N ASN A 360 18.48 -7.05 1.16
CA ASN A 360 18.12 -8.45 1.23
C ASN A 360 16.65 -8.56 1.58
N ILE A 361 15.96 -9.60 1.09
CA ILE A 361 14.80 -10.10 1.83
C ILE A 361 15.33 -10.78 3.10
N VAL A 362 14.66 -10.57 4.22
CA VAL A 362 14.96 -11.22 5.49
C VAL A 362 13.69 -11.90 5.97
N VAL A 363 13.75 -13.22 6.17
CA VAL A 363 12.62 -14.04 6.62
C VAL A 363 12.88 -14.51 8.04
N TYR A 364 11.91 -14.26 8.92
CA TYR A 364 11.94 -14.60 10.34
C TYR A 364 10.94 -15.71 10.64
N ASP A 365 11.27 -16.55 11.63
CA ASP A 365 10.32 -17.45 12.25
C ASP A 365 9.44 -16.66 13.22
N ARG A 366 8.13 -16.61 12.96
CA ARG A 366 7.18 -15.80 13.76
C ARG A 366 7.12 -16.19 15.23
N THR A 367 7.44 -17.44 15.56
CA THR A 367 7.35 -17.96 16.92
C THR A 367 8.54 -17.52 17.77
N THR A 368 9.73 -17.50 17.17
CA THR A 368 10.99 -17.30 17.91
C THR A 368 11.64 -15.94 17.64
N GLY A 369 11.30 -15.29 16.52
CA GLY A 369 11.98 -14.10 16.01
C GLY A 369 13.32 -14.40 15.34
N GLU A 370 13.77 -15.66 15.28
CA GLU A 370 15.03 -16.01 14.64
C GLU A 370 14.97 -15.80 13.12
N VAL A 371 16.05 -15.29 12.54
CA VAL A 371 16.20 -15.22 11.08
C VAL A 371 16.32 -16.64 10.55
N VAL A 372 15.39 -17.03 9.68
CA VAL A 372 15.42 -18.32 8.97
C VAL A 372 16.47 -18.28 7.87
N ASP A 373 16.36 -17.30 6.98
CA ASP A 373 17.34 -17.06 5.93
C ASP A 373 17.21 -15.61 5.41
N GLN A 374 18.22 -15.18 4.66
CA GLN A 374 18.24 -13.89 3.97
C GLN A 374 18.81 -14.06 2.56
N TYR A 375 18.26 -13.33 1.60
CA TYR A 375 18.69 -13.42 0.20
C TYR A 375 18.92 -12.03 -0.41
N PRO A 376 20.11 -11.77 -1.02
CA PRO A 376 20.42 -10.48 -1.62
C PRO A 376 19.65 -10.22 -2.90
N LEU A 377 19.03 -9.05 -3.01
CA LEU A 377 18.17 -8.67 -4.12
C LEU A 377 18.80 -7.61 -5.01
N PHE A 378 18.46 -7.65 -6.30
CA PHE A 378 18.76 -6.64 -7.32
C PHE A 378 20.26 -6.30 -7.51
N THR A 379 20.51 -5.22 -8.24
CA THR A 379 21.85 -4.75 -8.58
C THR A 379 22.53 -4.10 -7.36
N PRO A 380 23.79 -4.48 -7.02
CA PRO A 380 24.57 -3.79 -6.00
C PRO A 380 24.64 -2.27 -6.21
N GLY A 381 24.37 -1.51 -5.15
CA GLY A 381 24.35 -0.04 -5.15
C GLY A 381 23.12 0.61 -5.82
N LYS A 382 22.23 -0.19 -6.41
CA LYS A 382 21.00 0.27 -7.08
C LYS A 382 19.78 -0.55 -6.64
N SER A 383 19.59 -0.64 -5.32
CA SER A 383 18.55 -1.47 -4.71
C SER A 383 17.94 -0.83 -3.48
N VAL A 384 16.61 -0.77 -3.48
CA VAL A 384 15.72 -0.30 -2.41
C VAL A 384 14.40 -1.05 -2.54
N SER A 385 13.71 -1.32 -1.43
CA SER A 385 12.29 -1.67 -1.44
C SER A 385 11.53 -0.82 -0.42
N GLU A 386 10.49 -0.15 -0.88
CA GLU A 386 9.62 0.77 -0.11
C GLU A 386 8.15 0.31 -0.08
N ASN A 387 7.89 -0.86 -0.64
CA ASN A 387 6.56 -1.45 -0.70
C ASN A 387 6.55 -2.78 0.05
N SER A 388 5.37 -3.24 0.43
CA SER A 388 5.20 -4.58 1.00
C SER A 388 5.57 -5.68 0.00
N ILE A 389 5.80 -6.88 0.53
CA ILE A 389 6.22 -8.04 -0.23
C ILE A 389 4.96 -8.81 -0.65
N VAL A 390 4.83 -9.14 -1.94
CA VAL A 390 3.78 -10.05 -2.38
C VAL A 390 4.14 -11.45 -1.94
N ALA A 391 3.26 -12.14 -1.22
CA ALA A 391 3.53 -13.46 -0.66
C ALA A 391 2.42 -14.47 -0.99
N TYR A 392 2.81 -15.63 -1.53
CA TYR A 392 1.86 -16.72 -1.83
C TYR A 392 2.52 -18.08 -1.90
N GLY A 393 1.85 -19.08 -1.32
CA GLY A 393 2.38 -20.44 -1.23
C GLY A 393 3.65 -20.47 -0.39
N ARG A 394 4.80 -20.54 -1.05
CA ARG A 394 6.14 -20.45 -0.45
C ARG A 394 6.99 -19.30 -0.99
N SER A 395 6.37 -18.42 -1.76
CA SER A 395 7.03 -17.43 -2.61
C SER A 395 6.91 -16.04 -2.02
N PHE A 396 7.96 -15.25 -2.20
CA PHE A 396 8.02 -13.84 -1.90
C PHE A 396 8.48 -13.08 -3.15
N ILE A 397 7.73 -12.06 -3.55
CA ILE A 397 8.03 -11.23 -4.72
C ILE A 397 8.26 -9.80 -4.27
N ILE A 398 9.41 -9.26 -4.70
CA ILE A 398 9.92 -7.97 -4.29
C ILE A 398 10.26 -7.16 -5.54
N GLU A 399 9.84 -5.89 -5.57
CA GLU A 399 10.21 -4.93 -6.61
C GLU A 399 11.30 -3.95 -6.16
N ASN A 400 12.08 -3.48 -7.11
CA ASN A 400 13.17 -2.53 -6.89
C ASN A 400 12.66 -1.10 -7.01
N ASN A 401 12.52 -0.41 -5.88
CA ASN A 401 12.06 0.97 -5.80
C ASN A 401 13.19 2.00 -5.96
N TYR A 402 14.41 1.56 -6.30
CA TYR A 402 15.54 2.47 -6.44
C TYR A 402 15.32 3.48 -7.57
N SER A 403 15.52 4.76 -7.25
CA SER A 403 15.37 5.86 -8.19
C SER A 403 16.41 6.96 -7.93
N GLU A 404 17.36 7.12 -8.86
CA GLU A 404 18.41 8.14 -8.77
C GLU A 404 17.86 9.57 -8.68
N SER A 405 16.78 9.88 -9.40
CA SER A 405 16.20 11.23 -9.41
C SER A 405 15.04 11.38 -8.41
N GLY A 406 14.71 10.33 -7.66
CA GLY A 406 13.52 10.25 -6.82
C GLY A 406 12.28 9.83 -7.62
N ALA A 407 11.42 9.04 -6.97
CA ALA A 407 10.24 8.44 -7.60
C ALA A 407 8.90 9.07 -7.14
N GLY A 408 8.96 10.01 -6.19
CA GLY A 408 7.80 10.59 -5.51
C GLY A 408 7.04 11.70 -6.28
N PHE A 409 6.05 12.24 -5.57
CA PHE A 409 4.94 13.12 -6.01
C PHE A 409 5.28 14.33 -6.88
N LEU A 410 6.48 14.90 -6.78
CA LEU A 410 6.86 16.14 -7.46
C LEU A 410 7.80 15.95 -8.65
N GLU A 411 8.33 14.75 -8.84
CA GLU A 411 9.33 14.54 -9.87
C GLU A 411 8.69 14.55 -11.26
N ASN A 412 9.18 15.42 -12.14
CA ASN A 412 8.61 15.58 -13.48
C ASN A 412 9.11 14.48 -14.43
N ASN A 413 10.29 13.92 -14.16
CA ASN A 413 10.86 12.83 -14.95
C ASN A 413 11.57 11.82 -14.04
N PRO A 414 10.82 11.03 -13.25
CA PRO A 414 11.41 10.07 -12.33
C PRO A 414 12.18 8.99 -13.10
N THR A 415 13.33 8.57 -12.56
CA THR A 415 14.01 7.35 -13.00
C THR A 415 13.42 6.13 -12.30
N SER A 416 13.57 4.97 -12.93
CA SER A 416 13.10 3.69 -12.41
C SER A 416 14.17 2.67 -12.73
N GLU A 417 14.86 2.14 -11.72
CA GLU A 417 15.78 1.04 -11.95
C GLU A 417 15.02 -0.28 -12.13
N PRO A 418 15.44 -1.13 -13.08
CA PRO A 418 14.87 -2.46 -13.24
C PRO A 418 14.99 -3.33 -11.99
N GLY A 419 14.01 -4.20 -11.81
CA GLY A 419 14.11 -5.36 -10.94
C GLY A 419 12.80 -5.74 -10.29
N VAL A 420 12.33 -6.95 -10.59
CA VAL A 420 11.32 -7.65 -9.80
C VAL A 420 11.80 -9.08 -9.62
N THR A 421 11.82 -9.58 -8.39
CA THR A 421 12.44 -10.87 -8.07
C THR A 421 11.47 -11.71 -7.27
N ARG A 422 11.26 -12.96 -7.69
CA ARG A 422 10.62 -14.00 -6.88
C ARG A 422 11.68 -14.89 -6.25
N VAL A 423 11.60 -15.04 -4.94
CA VAL A 423 12.35 -16.03 -4.17
C VAL A 423 11.38 -16.93 -3.44
N ASP A 424 11.73 -18.21 -3.35
CA ASP A 424 10.90 -19.23 -2.74
C ASP A 424 11.62 -19.80 -1.53
N MET A 425 10.88 -20.07 -0.45
CA MET A 425 11.38 -20.97 0.58
C MET A 425 11.53 -22.36 -0.02
N ASN A 426 12.63 -23.05 0.23
CA ASN A 426 12.77 -24.47 -0.15
C ASN A 426 11.74 -25.35 0.60
N TYR A 427 11.60 -26.63 0.19
CA TYR A 427 10.54 -27.53 0.67
C TYR A 427 10.52 -27.78 2.19
N ASP A 428 11.68 -27.79 2.83
CA ASP A 428 11.82 -27.92 4.29
C ASP A 428 11.76 -26.58 5.05
N CYS A 429 11.55 -25.47 4.32
CA CYS A 429 11.44 -24.11 4.82
C CYS A 429 12.65 -23.65 5.66
N THR A 430 13.86 -23.99 5.23
CA THR A 430 15.12 -23.60 5.88
C THR A 430 15.95 -22.60 5.09
N LYS A 431 15.69 -22.42 3.78
CA LYS A 431 16.46 -21.54 2.91
C LYS A 431 15.60 -20.85 1.86
N LEU A 432 16.08 -19.70 1.40
CA LEU A 432 15.55 -18.98 0.25
C LEU A 432 16.29 -19.35 -1.03
N GLU A 433 15.54 -19.58 -2.10
CA GLU A 433 16.04 -19.92 -3.43
C GLU A 433 15.46 -18.95 -4.47
N LEU A 434 16.31 -18.48 -5.38
CA LEU A 434 15.85 -17.64 -6.49
C LEU A 434 14.98 -18.47 -7.44
N ALA A 435 13.73 -18.07 -7.63
CA ALA A 435 12.87 -18.64 -8.65
C ALA A 435 13.11 -17.94 -9.99
N TRP A 436 12.99 -16.61 -10.02
CA TRP A 436 13.23 -15.81 -11.22
C TRP A 436 13.51 -14.34 -10.91
N HIS A 437 14.05 -13.65 -11.90
CA HIS A 437 14.25 -12.20 -11.90
C HIS A 437 13.75 -11.60 -13.22
N SER A 438 12.99 -10.52 -13.13
CA SER A 438 12.46 -9.75 -14.25
C SER A 438 13.09 -8.36 -14.31
N ASN A 439 13.35 -7.87 -15.53
CA ASN A 439 13.89 -6.54 -15.79
C ASN A 439 12.82 -5.45 -15.88
N GLU A 440 11.61 -5.74 -15.40
CA GLU A 440 10.57 -4.72 -15.31
C GLU A 440 10.96 -3.61 -14.32
N ALA A 441 10.68 -2.37 -14.70
CA ALA A 441 11.04 -1.17 -13.93
C ALA A 441 9.78 -0.58 -13.28
N SER A 442 9.43 -1.15 -12.14
CA SER A 442 8.29 -0.76 -11.30
C SER A 442 8.82 -0.04 -10.06
N ALA A 443 8.77 1.29 -10.07
CA ALA A 443 9.56 2.09 -9.12
C ALA A 443 8.83 2.46 -7.83
N THR A 444 7.49 2.45 -7.78
CA THR A 444 6.78 2.91 -6.58
C THR A 444 5.47 2.20 -6.28
N VAL A 445 4.93 1.30 -7.11
CA VAL A 445 3.59 0.77 -6.85
C VAL A 445 3.60 -0.33 -5.82
N VAL A 446 2.64 -0.40 -4.90
CA VAL A 446 2.46 -1.65 -4.14
C VAL A 446 1.92 -2.71 -5.11
N PRO A 447 2.75 -3.67 -5.56
CA PRO A 447 2.36 -4.60 -6.61
C PRO A 447 1.33 -5.58 -6.06
N LYS A 448 0.44 -6.09 -6.90
CA LYS A 448 -0.62 -7.04 -6.48
C LYS A 448 -0.62 -8.28 -7.33
N MET A 449 -0.98 -9.41 -6.74
CA MET A 449 -1.14 -10.66 -7.48
C MET A 449 -2.58 -11.16 -7.41
N SER A 450 -3.07 -11.68 -8.53
CA SER A 450 -4.33 -12.45 -8.58
C SER A 450 -4.03 -13.95 -8.58
N THR A 451 -4.54 -14.66 -7.58
CA THR A 451 -4.40 -16.12 -7.46
C THR A 451 -5.30 -16.85 -8.46
N GLU A 452 -6.44 -16.24 -8.82
CA GLU A 452 -7.43 -16.76 -9.78
C GLU A 452 -6.93 -16.77 -11.24
N ASN A 453 -5.91 -15.98 -11.58
CA ASN A 453 -5.35 -15.99 -12.94
C ASN A 453 -3.82 -16.18 -13.01
N GLY A 454 -3.13 -16.16 -11.86
CA GLY A 454 -1.68 -16.39 -11.79
C GLY A 454 -0.83 -15.21 -12.28
N ILE A 455 -1.37 -14.00 -12.25
CA ILE A 455 -0.70 -12.80 -12.76
C ILE A 455 -0.31 -11.87 -11.61
N LEU A 456 0.95 -11.43 -11.64
CA LEU A 456 1.48 -10.31 -10.89
C LEU A 456 1.28 -9.02 -11.69
N TYR A 457 0.69 -8.00 -11.06
CA TYR A 457 0.47 -6.70 -11.65
C TYR A 457 1.41 -5.66 -11.07
N LEU A 458 2.08 -4.96 -11.98
CA LEU A 458 3.03 -3.88 -11.73
C LEU A 458 2.56 -2.59 -12.42
N TYR A 459 3.18 -1.47 -12.06
CA TYR A 459 2.95 -0.18 -12.69
C TYR A 459 4.29 0.41 -13.11
N THR A 460 4.60 0.24 -14.38
CA THR A 460 5.95 0.45 -14.90
C THR A 460 6.05 1.76 -15.66
N ARG A 461 7.23 2.39 -15.57
CA ARG A 461 7.61 3.48 -16.47
C ARG A 461 8.39 2.90 -17.64
N VAL A 462 7.86 3.05 -18.85
CA VAL A 462 8.51 2.55 -20.06
C VAL A 462 9.16 3.71 -20.81
N GLN A 463 10.46 3.59 -21.07
CA GLN A 463 11.21 4.52 -21.91
C GLN A 463 12.11 3.73 -22.86
N ASN A 464 11.58 3.38 -24.03
CA ASN A 464 12.29 2.69 -25.11
C ASN A 464 12.19 3.50 -26.42
N ASP A 465 12.62 2.93 -27.55
CA ASP A 465 12.62 3.59 -28.87
C ASP A 465 11.21 3.89 -29.40
N ASP A 466 10.18 3.18 -28.93
CA ASP A 466 8.79 3.38 -29.31
C ASP A 466 8.13 4.56 -28.55
N ILE A 467 8.71 4.96 -27.41
CA ILE A 467 8.21 6.05 -26.58
C ILE A 467 8.87 7.37 -26.98
N PRO A 468 8.11 8.45 -27.26
CA PRO A 468 8.69 9.76 -27.50
C PRO A 468 9.62 10.18 -26.36
N LYS A 469 10.80 10.73 -26.70
CA LYS A 469 11.82 11.13 -25.70
C LYS A 469 11.34 12.13 -24.63
N ASN A 470 10.26 12.86 -24.92
CA ASN A 470 9.65 13.82 -24.01
C ASN A 470 8.39 13.30 -23.31
N ALA A 471 8.05 12.03 -23.49
CA ALA A 471 6.94 11.37 -22.82
C ALA A 471 7.45 10.56 -21.62
N VAL A 472 6.85 10.77 -20.46
CA VAL A 472 7.01 9.89 -19.29
C VAL A 472 5.82 8.94 -19.30
N ALA A 473 5.97 7.78 -19.94
CA ALA A 473 4.86 6.87 -20.21
C ALA A 473 4.71 5.81 -19.12
N TRP A 474 3.49 5.69 -18.58
CA TRP A 474 3.14 4.75 -17.53
C TRP A 474 2.28 3.62 -18.09
N TYR A 475 2.55 2.41 -17.61
CA TYR A 475 1.91 1.19 -18.07
C TYR A 475 1.49 0.29 -16.91
N PHE A 476 0.23 -0.14 -16.92
CA PHE A 476 -0.21 -1.29 -16.16
C PHE A 476 0.40 -2.54 -16.79
N THR A 477 1.19 -3.30 -16.04
CA THR A 477 2.04 -4.37 -16.56
C THR A 477 1.68 -5.69 -15.89
N ALA A 478 1.41 -6.71 -16.69
CA ALA A 478 1.16 -8.06 -16.22
C ALA A 478 2.41 -8.92 -16.39
N VAL A 479 2.78 -9.63 -15.34
CA VAL A 479 3.92 -10.55 -15.28
C VAL A 479 3.40 -11.92 -14.81
N ASP A 480 3.80 -12.99 -15.49
CA ASP A 480 3.46 -14.34 -15.08
C ASP A 480 4.14 -14.69 -13.74
N PHE A 481 3.35 -15.13 -12.76
CA PHE A 481 3.86 -15.46 -11.43
C PHE A 481 4.92 -16.57 -11.43
N ARG A 482 4.83 -17.53 -12.35
CA ARG A 482 5.67 -18.73 -12.40
C ARG A 482 6.99 -18.47 -13.12
N THR A 483 6.96 -17.67 -14.18
CA THR A 483 8.14 -17.48 -15.04
C THR A 483 8.82 -16.11 -14.87
N GLY A 484 8.11 -15.10 -14.35
CA GLY A 484 8.60 -13.72 -14.32
C GLY A 484 8.58 -13.03 -15.69
N GLU A 485 8.01 -13.67 -16.71
CA GLU A 485 7.89 -13.09 -18.05
C GLU A 485 6.77 -12.06 -18.10
N THR A 486 7.04 -10.94 -18.77
CA THR A 486 6.02 -9.93 -19.04
C THR A 486 5.03 -10.45 -20.08
N LEU A 487 3.77 -10.60 -19.67
CA LEU A 487 2.69 -11.06 -20.54
C LEU A 487 2.18 -9.94 -21.44
N TYR A 488 1.83 -8.80 -20.83
CA TYR A 488 1.39 -7.62 -21.55
C TYR A 488 1.60 -6.33 -20.77
N LYS A 489 1.44 -5.19 -21.47
CA LYS A 489 1.42 -3.85 -20.89
C LYS A 489 0.30 -3.03 -21.49
N VAL A 490 -0.51 -2.38 -20.66
CA VAL A 490 -1.58 -1.45 -21.07
C VAL A 490 -1.14 -0.02 -20.75
N PHE A 491 -1.11 0.84 -21.76
CA PHE A 491 -0.79 2.26 -21.56
C PHE A 491 -1.89 2.95 -20.75
N THR A 492 -1.51 3.54 -19.62
CA THR A 492 -2.47 4.25 -18.77
C THR A 492 -2.43 5.75 -19.03
N GLY A 493 -1.24 6.34 -19.12
CA GLY A 493 -1.08 7.75 -19.46
C GLY A 493 0.34 8.27 -19.35
N CYS A 494 0.49 9.59 -19.39
CA CYS A 494 1.79 10.24 -19.51
C CYS A 494 1.97 11.43 -18.57
N GLY A 495 3.15 11.50 -17.93
CA GLY A 495 3.57 12.61 -17.06
C GLY A 495 3.24 12.38 -15.59
N LYS A 496 3.63 13.34 -14.74
CA LYS A 496 3.53 13.23 -13.27
C LYS A 496 2.12 12.96 -12.73
N ASN A 497 1.08 13.45 -13.41
CA ASN A 497 -0.31 13.26 -12.98
C ASN A 497 -0.78 11.79 -13.04
N TRP A 498 -0.01 10.94 -13.72
CA TRP A 498 -0.23 9.52 -13.89
C TRP A 498 0.78 8.67 -13.10
N ASN A 499 1.68 9.31 -12.33
CA ASN A 499 2.54 8.61 -11.37
C ASN A 499 1.68 8.16 -10.18
N ASN A 500 1.78 6.89 -9.80
CA ASN A 500 1.06 6.33 -8.66
C ASN A 500 1.64 6.77 -7.30
N SER A 501 2.89 7.22 -7.25
CA SER A 501 3.52 7.81 -6.05
C SER A 501 3.28 7.00 -4.77
N TYR A 502 3.65 5.71 -4.77
CA TYR A 502 3.45 4.79 -3.63
C TYR A 502 2.00 4.33 -3.40
N GLY A 503 1.05 4.78 -4.23
CA GLY A 503 -0.30 4.21 -4.28
C GLY A 503 -0.30 2.76 -4.79
N PRO A 504 -1.15 1.88 -4.24
CA PRO A 504 -1.23 0.48 -4.62
C PRO A 504 -1.97 0.28 -5.95
N ILE A 505 -1.71 -0.87 -6.60
CA ILE A 505 -2.73 -1.50 -7.44
C ILE A 505 -3.79 -2.12 -6.52
N THR A 506 -5.05 -2.13 -6.93
CA THR A 506 -6.14 -2.79 -6.21
C THR A 506 -6.99 -3.55 -7.21
N ILE A 507 -7.23 -4.84 -6.96
CA ILE A 507 -8.08 -5.68 -7.83
C ILE A 507 -9.47 -5.72 -7.23
N GLY A 508 -10.47 -5.32 -8.02
CA GLY A 508 -11.86 -5.32 -7.60
C GLY A 508 -12.55 -6.68 -7.78
N PRO A 509 -13.61 -6.95 -7.01
CA PRO A 509 -14.42 -8.17 -7.18
C PRO A 509 -15.11 -8.25 -8.55
N ASN A 510 -15.18 -7.15 -9.29
CA ASN A 510 -15.66 -7.08 -10.67
C ASN A 510 -14.59 -7.46 -11.72
N GLY A 511 -13.37 -7.80 -11.30
CA GLY A 511 -12.27 -8.17 -12.20
C GLY A 511 -11.48 -6.97 -12.74
N HIS A 512 -11.83 -5.75 -12.36
CA HIS A 512 -11.11 -4.55 -12.78
C HIS A 512 -9.88 -4.32 -11.89
N ALA A 513 -8.84 -3.70 -12.44
CA ALA A 513 -7.74 -3.17 -11.66
C ALA A 513 -7.87 -1.65 -11.49
N TYR A 514 -7.55 -1.14 -10.31
CA TYR A 514 -7.58 0.27 -9.97
C TYR A 514 -6.20 0.73 -9.51
N VAL A 515 -5.80 1.94 -9.90
CA VAL A 515 -4.54 2.54 -9.45
C VAL A 515 -4.77 3.98 -9.05
N GLY A 516 -4.45 4.31 -7.80
CA GLY A 516 -4.36 5.70 -7.36
C GLY A 516 -3.19 6.38 -8.05
N VAL A 517 -3.43 7.54 -8.66
CA VAL A 517 -2.39 8.38 -9.28
C VAL A 517 -2.45 9.79 -8.73
N PHE A 518 -1.40 10.57 -8.88
CA PHE A 518 -1.27 11.91 -8.28
C PHE A 518 -2.51 12.81 -8.48
N ASN A 519 -3.19 12.70 -9.62
CA ASN A 519 -4.36 13.52 -9.93
C ASN A 519 -5.70 12.79 -9.84
N GLY A 520 -5.75 11.55 -9.36
CA GLY A 520 -7.01 10.85 -9.10
C GLY A 520 -6.91 9.33 -9.18
N LEU A 521 -7.90 8.71 -9.82
CA LEU A 521 -8.02 7.26 -9.90
C LEU A 521 -8.10 6.81 -11.36
N ILE A 522 -7.45 5.71 -11.68
CA ILE A 522 -7.60 5.02 -12.97
C ILE A 522 -8.21 3.65 -12.75
N SER A 523 -9.01 3.18 -13.71
CA SER A 523 -9.41 1.78 -13.81
C SER A 523 -8.93 1.18 -15.13
N ILE A 524 -8.57 -0.10 -15.06
CA ILE A 524 -8.19 -0.94 -16.19
C ILE A 524 -9.14 -2.13 -16.18
N GLU A 525 -9.89 -2.30 -17.26
CA GLU A 525 -10.90 -3.34 -17.41
C GLU A 525 -10.76 -4.00 -18.78
N ASP A 526 -11.07 -5.28 -18.85
CA ASP A 526 -11.17 -5.99 -20.12
C ASP A 526 -12.58 -5.81 -20.71
N THR A 527 -12.68 -5.79 -22.03
CA THR A 527 -13.97 -5.77 -22.72
C THR A 527 -14.16 -7.02 -23.57
N PRO A 528 -15.42 -7.44 -23.87
CA PRO A 528 -15.66 -8.60 -24.70
C PRO A 528 -14.88 -8.57 -26.02
N ALA A 529 -14.38 -9.74 -26.43
CA ALA A 529 -13.55 -9.94 -27.62
C ALA A 529 -14.27 -9.59 -28.94
#